data_AF-A0A1W9V2N3-F1
#
_entry.id   AF-A0A1W9V2N3-F1
#
_cell.length_a   1.000
_cell.length_b   1.000
_cell.length_c   1.000
_cell.angle_alpha   90.00
_cell.angle_beta   90.00
_cell.angle_gamma   90.00
#
_symmetry.space_group_name_H-M   'P 1'
#
loop_
_entity.id
_entity.type
_entity.pdbx_description
1 polymer ?
#
loop_
_entity_poly.entity_id
_entity_poly.type
_entity_poly.pdbx_seq_one_letter_code
_entity_poly.pdbx_strand_id
1 'polypeptide(L)'
;MRLTHLSLTNFRNFARLDIDIPRRSVLLVGDNAQGKTSVLEAIYFLAAFTSFQTHSDRQLINFIAARSQELTVGRIVAEYKSKGSSHRLEARLILEPVGVNGKRLRKEILLDGVKRPVSEALGHFNAVLFVPQMSQIIEGGPDERRRYLNQTLAQIIPAYARTLSEYAQAISQRNALLKQLNERGGNPDQLAFWDETVTDRGARLILWRIQAIHELETLAARVHHELTHGNEVLRLAYQPAYDPLPNPQNQYALKMDTVTDRSGLELDSIKEGFATRLTALRQEEIARGVTTIGPHRDELRFLANSIDLGDYGSRGQMRTALLSLKLAEVDWMKNRSGEWPVILLDEVMAELDPQRRSDLLVYLNKSEQSLLTTTDLQLFTAEFSGQATIWEVKNGAVKGQSTD
;
A
#
# COMPACT_ATOMS: atom_id res chain seq x y z
N MET A 1 16.45 -0.21 -7.70
CA MET A 1 15.59 -1.13 -8.47
C MET A 1 15.10 -0.38 -9.69
N ARG A 2 14.96 -1.07 -10.83
CA ARG A 2 14.60 -0.43 -12.10
C ARG A 2 13.77 -1.34 -12.98
N LEU A 3 12.58 -0.89 -13.35
CA LEU A 3 11.75 -1.52 -14.37
C LEU A 3 12.36 -1.27 -15.77
N THR A 4 12.58 -2.31 -16.56
CA THR A 4 13.20 -2.20 -17.89
C THR A 4 12.23 -2.48 -19.02
N HIS A 5 11.21 -3.29 -18.79
CA HIS A 5 10.22 -3.65 -19.81
C HIS A 5 8.85 -3.86 -19.17
N LEU A 6 7.79 -3.48 -19.89
CA LEU A 6 6.40 -3.73 -19.54
C LEU A 6 5.63 -4.25 -20.76
N SER A 7 5.00 -5.41 -20.61
CA SER A 7 4.07 -5.97 -21.58
C SER A 7 2.70 -6.22 -20.95
N LEU A 8 1.65 -5.69 -21.58
CA LEU A 8 0.26 -5.88 -21.19
C LEU A 8 -0.49 -6.65 -22.28
N THR A 9 -1.40 -7.53 -21.86
CA THR A 9 -2.34 -8.22 -22.76
C THR A 9 -3.72 -8.21 -22.11
N ASN A 10 -4.75 -7.76 -22.82
CA ASN A 10 -6.13 -7.67 -22.33
C ASN A 10 -6.24 -7.03 -20.93
N PHE A 11 -5.58 -5.90 -20.71
CA PHE A 11 -5.56 -5.19 -19.44
C PHE A 11 -6.18 -3.80 -19.59
N ARG A 12 -7.25 -3.50 -18.83
CA ARG A 12 -7.98 -2.23 -18.89
C ARG A 12 -8.34 -1.84 -20.33
N ASN A 13 -7.88 -0.68 -20.81
CA ASN A 13 -8.11 -0.23 -22.18
C ASN A 13 -7.09 -0.80 -23.19
N PHE A 14 -6.07 -1.53 -22.74
CA PHE A 14 -5.05 -2.13 -23.60
C PHE A 14 -5.43 -3.55 -24.05
N ALA A 15 -5.55 -3.75 -25.37
CA ALA A 15 -5.55 -5.09 -25.94
C ALA A 15 -4.14 -5.69 -25.91
N ARG A 16 -3.14 -4.89 -26.30
CA ARG A 16 -1.71 -5.20 -26.20
C ARG A 16 -0.92 -3.92 -25.97
N LEU A 17 0.08 -3.99 -25.10
CA LEU A 17 1.12 -2.97 -24.93
C LEU A 17 2.45 -3.71 -24.76
N ASP A 18 3.52 -3.21 -25.35
CA ASP A 18 4.85 -3.81 -25.29
C ASP A 18 5.87 -2.67 -25.41
N ILE A 19 6.51 -2.31 -24.30
CA ILE A 19 7.35 -1.11 -24.20
C ILE A 19 8.59 -1.34 -23.34
N ASP A 20 9.73 -0.82 -23.80
CA ASP A 20 10.93 -0.68 -23.00
C ASP A 20 10.87 0.61 -22.17
N ILE A 21 11.20 0.52 -20.89
CA ILE A 21 11.13 1.64 -19.96
C ILE A 21 12.55 2.17 -19.71
N PRO A 22 12.83 3.44 -20.04
CA PRO A 22 14.15 4.02 -19.84
C PRO A 22 14.46 4.15 -18.35
N ARG A 23 15.74 4.31 -18.02
CA ARG A 23 16.17 4.48 -16.62
C ARG A 23 15.67 5.78 -16.01
N ARG A 24 15.53 6.84 -16.81
CA ARG A 24 15.18 8.19 -16.33
C ARG A 24 13.68 8.32 -16.05
N SER A 25 13.30 9.48 -15.51
CA SER A 25 11.90 9.89 -15.36
C SER A 25 11.17 9.82 -16.70
N VAL A 26 9.98 9.24 -16.70
CA VAL A 26 9.09 9.14 -17.87
C VAL A 26 7.85 9.99 -17.63
N LEU A 27 7.56 10.90 -18.56
CA LEU A 27 6.33 11.69 -18.57
C LEU A 27 5.34 11.10 -19.58
N LEU A 28 4.29 10.46 -19.08
CA LEU A 28 3.14 10.02 -19.87
C LEU A 28 2.17 11.19 -20.04
N VAL A 29 2.10 11.72 -21.26
CA VAL A 29 1.30 12.89 -21.61
C VAL A 29 0.13 12.48 -22.51
N GLY A 30 -1.06 12.99 -22.24
CA GLY A 30 -2.22 12.78 -23.08
C GLY A 30 -3.51 13.18 -22.38
N ASP A 31 -4.61 13.20 -23.12
CA ASP A 31 -5.92 13.54 -22.56
C ASP A 31 -6.38 12.55 -21.48
N ASN A 32 -7.45 12.92 -20.77
CA ASN A 32 -8.10 12.04 -19.80
C ASN A 32 -8.61 10.76 -20.49
N ALA A 33 -8.66 9.66 -19.73
CA ALA A 33 -9.14 8.35 -20.16
C ALA A 33 -8.33 7.67 -21.30
N GLN A 34 -7.15 8.18 -21.68
CA GLN A 34 -6.32 7.58 -22.73
C GLN A 34 -5.52 6.33 -22.29
N GLY A 35 -5.44 6.06 -20.98
CA GLY A 35 -4.74 4.88 -20.43
C GLY A 35 -3.48 5.18 -19.63
N LYS A 36 -3.14 6.44 -19.37
CA LYS A 36 -1.97 6.84 -18.56
C LYS A 36 -1.98 6.16 -17.18
N THR A 37 -3.08 6.36 -16.46
CA THR A 37 -3.39 5.73 -15.17
C THR A 37 -3.38 4.20 -15.22
N SER A 38 -3.84 3.60 -16.33
CA SER A 38 -3.79 2.14 -16.52
C SER A 38 -2.35 1.61 -16.61
N VAL A 39 -1.41 2.36 -17.21
CA VAL A 39 0.01 1.96 -17.24
C VAL A 39 0.60 1.94 -15.83
N LEU A 40 0.39 3.02 -15.06
CA LEU A 40 0.85 3.09 -13.66
C LEU A 40 0.19 2.01 -12.80
N GLU A 41 -1.11 1.75 -13.02
CA GLU A 41 -1.82 0.67 -12.35
C GLU A 41 -1.24 -0.70 -12.64
N ALA A 42 -0.86 -1.00 -13.88
CA ALA A 42 -0.23 -2.27 -14.20
C ALA A 42 1.11 -2.45 -13.47
N ILE A 43 1.92 -1.38 -13.41
CA ILE A 43 3.21 -1.41 -12.72
C ILE A 43 3.02 -1.57 -11.21
N TYR A 44 2.14 -0.77 -10.59
CA TYR A 44 1.85 -0.87 -9.16
C TYR A 44 1.20 -2.21 -8.80
N PHE A 45 0.36 -2.77 -9.68
CA PHE A 45 -0.24 -4.08 -9.47
C PHE A 45 0.81 -5.18 -9.33
N LEU A 46 1.97 -5.07 -9.99
CA LEU A 46 3.07 -6.01 -9.81
C LEU A 46 3.79 -5.85 -8.46
N ALA A 47 3.73 -4.68 -7.85
CA ALA A 47 4.31 -4.44 -6.52
C ALA A 47 3.37 -4.89 -5.38
N ALA A 48 2.05 -4.70 -5.56
CA ALA A 48 1.06 -4.92 -4.50
C ALA A 48 0.10 -6.11 -4.75
N PHE A 49 0.00 -6.62 -5.98
CA PHE A 49 -0.98 -7.63 -6.45
C PHE A 49 -2.45 -7.32 -6.15
N THR A 50 -2.75 -6.05 -5.95
CA THR A 50 -4.09 -5.50 -5.74
C THR A 50 -4.19 -4.18 -6.50
N SER A 51 -5.34 -3.91 -7.12
CA SER A 51 -5.60 -2.61 -7.74
C SER A 51 -5.85 -1.53 -6.68
N PHE A 52 -5.42 -0.30 -6.98
CA PHE A 52 -5.78 0.89 -6.21
C PHE A 52 -7.08 1.55 -6.69
N GLN A 53 -7.56 1.22 -7.90
CA GLN A 53 -8.78 1.80 -8.49
C GLN A 53 -10.02 0.93 -8.32
N THR A 54 -9.86 -0.39 -8.16
CA THR A 54 -10.97 -1.33 -8.07
C THR A 54 -10.83 -2.32 -6.93
N HIS A 55 -11.96 -2.65 -6.32
CA HIS A 55 -12.07 -3.73 -5.34
C HIS A 55 -12.18 -5.12 -5.99
N SER A 56 -12.28 -5.21 -7.32
CA SER A 56 -12.46 -6.46 -8.04
C SER A 56 -11.48 -6.59 -9.19
N ASP A 57 -10.50 -7.48 -9.04
CA ASP A 57 -9.47 -7.77 -10.05
C ASP A 57 -10.07 -8.14 -11.43
N ARG A 58 -11.34 -8.58 -11.50
CA ARG A 58 -12.01 -8.85 -12.79
C ARG A 58 -12.15 -7.59 -13.66
N GLN A 59 -12.20 -6.42 -13.04
CA GLN A 59 -12.32 -5.12 -13.71
C GLN A 59 -10.98 -4.64 -14.29
N LEU A 60 -9.88 -5.35 -14.00
CA LEU A 60 -8.58 -5.13 -14.63
C LEU A 60 -8.50 -5.79 -16.01
N ILE A 61 -9.34 -6.79 -16.29
CA ILE A 61 -9.38 -7.42 -17.61
C ILE A 61 -10.05 -6.46 -18.59
N ASN A 62 -9.51 -6.40 -19.81
CA ASN A 62 -10.05 -5.54 -20.86
C ASN A 62 -11.55 -5.75 -21.06
N PHE A 63 -12.29 -4.66 -21.14
CA PHE A 63 -13.76 -4.70 -21.15
C PHE A 63 -14.35 -5.53 -22.29
N ILE A 64 -13.78 -5.43 -23.50
CA ILE A 64 -14.24 -6.16 -24.68
C ILE A 64 -13.90 -7.65 -24.50
N ALA A 65 -12.66 -7.95 -24.11
CA ALA A 65 -12.24 -9.32 -23.86
C ALA A 65 -13.06 -9.98 -22.73
N ALA A 66 -13.32 -9.26 -21.65
CA ALA A 66 -14.09 -9.73 -20.50
C ALA A 66 -15.57 -10.02 -20.81
N ARG A 67 -16.11 -9.58 -21.95
CA ARG A 67 -17.46 -9.93 -22.41
C ARG A 67 -17.51 -11.29 -23.13
N SER A 68 -16.38 -11.80 -23.62
CA SER A 68 -16.31 -13.11 -24.28
C SER A 68 -16.87 -14.22 -23.38
N GLN A 69 -17.57 -15.19 -23.97
CA GLN A 69 -18.01 -16.40 -23.25
C GLN A 69 -16.90 -17.46 -23.17
N GLU A 70 -15.75 -17.19 -23.77
CA GLU A 70 -14.57 -18.06 -23.73
C GLU A 70 -13.63 -17.69 -22.58
N LEU A 71 -12.69 -18.58 -22.30
CA LEU A 71 -11.61 -18.34 -21.35
C LEU A 71 -10.82 -17.10 -21.79
N THR A 72 -10.78 -16.09 -20.92
CA THR A 72 -10.07 -14.83 -21.19
C THR A 72 -8.91 -14.68 -20.23
N VAL A 73 -7.73 -14.33 -20.75
CA VAL A 73 -6.54 -14.08 -19.93
C VAL A 73 -6.07 -12.64 -20.11
N GLY A 74 -6.10 -11.88 -19.02
CA GLY A 74 -5.33 -10.65 -18.86
C GLY A 74 -3.92 -10.99 -18.36
N ARG A 75 -2.89 -10.37 -18.94
CA ARG A 75 -1.49 -10.57 -18.54
C ARG A 75 -0.79 -9.25 -18.33
N ILE A 76 0.00 -9.18 -17.26
CA ILE A 76 0.92 -8.09 -16.95
C ILE A 76 2.27 -8.74 -16.76
N VAL A 77 3.25 -8.39 -17.60
CA VAL A 77 4.61 -8.91 -17.56
C VAL A 77 5.55 -7.74 -17.40
N ALA A 78 6.45 -7.80 -16.43
CA ALA A 78 7.53 -6.85 -16.28
C ALA A 78 8.88 -7.56 -16.22
N GLU A 79 9.87 -6.93 -16.82
CA GLU A 79 11.27 -7.22 -16.56
C GLU A 79 11.88 -6.07 -15.79
N TYR A 80 12.66 -6.37 -14.77
CA TYR A 80 13.27 -5.36 -13.90
C TYR A 80 14.64 -5.80 -13.43
N LYS A 81 15.46 -4.83 -13.02
CA LYS A 81 16.74 -5.05 -12.36
C LYS A 81 16.64 -4.73 -10.86
N SER A 82 17.11 -5.65 -10.04
CA SER A 82 17.26 -5.49 -8.59
C SER A 82 18.61 -6.06 -8.17
N LYS A 83 19.38 -5.27 -7.40
CA LYS A 83 20.72 -5.65 -6.89
C LYS A 83 21.68 -6.16 -7.97
N GLY A 84 21.55 -5.63 -9.20
CA GLY A 84 22.37 -6.00 -10.35
C GLY A 84 21.86 -7.19 -11.18
N SER A 85 20.91 -7.96 -10.67
CA SER A 85 20.30 -9.10 -11.36
C SER A 85 19.05 -8.70 -12.13
N SER A 86 18.81 -9.34 -13.28
CA SER A 86 17.55 -9.22 -14.02
C SER A 86 16.54 -10.23 -13.52
N HIS A 87 15.30 -9.79 -13.34
CA HIS A 87 14.18 -10.59 -12.90
C HIS A 87 12.96 -10.35 -13.78
N ARG A 88 12.07 -11.33 -13.82
CA ARG A 88 10.82 -11.28 -14.56
C ARG A 88 9.65 -11.58 -13.64
N LEU A 89 8.67 -10.68 -13.59
CA LEU A 89 7.44 -10.86 -12.82
C LEU A 89 6.25 -10.86 -13.75
N GLU A 90 5.38 -11.85 -13.62
CA GLU A 90 4.19 -12.00 -14.45
C GLU A 90 2.97 -12.23 -13.56
N ALA A 91 1.93 -11.43 -13.77
CA ALA A 91 0.60 -11.62 -13.20
C ALA A 91 -0.39 -12.01 -14.30
N ARG A 92 -1.08 -13.13 -14.12
CA ARG A 92 -2.14 -13.63 -14.99
C ARG A 92 -3.48 -13.53 -14.28
N LEU A 93 -4.44 -12.87 -14.93
CA LEU A 93 -5.83 -12.75 -14.52
C LEU A 93 -6.67 -13.60 -15.48
N ILE A 94 -7.02 -14.81 -15.04
CA ILE A 94 -7.70 -15.82 -15.84
C ILE A 94 -9.19 -15.78 -15.49
N LEU A 95 -10.01 -15.36 -16.43
CA LEU A 95 -11.47 -15.31 -16.30
C LEU A 95 -12.07 -16.54 -16.99
N GLU A 96 -12.54 -17.48 -16.18
CA GLU A 96 -13.11 -18.74 -16.61
C GLU A 96 -14.65 -18.64 -16.58
N PRO A 97 -15.35 -19.04 -17.66
CA PRO A 97 -16.81 -19.15 -17.64
C PRO A 97 -17.25 -20.29 -16.70
N VAL A 98 -18.23 -20.03 -15.85
CA VAL A 98 -18.80 -21.00 -14.90
C VAL A 98 -20.32 -21.00 -15.07
N GLY A 99 -20.84 -22.07 -15.67
CA GLY A 99 -22.27 -22.17 -16.00
C GLY A 99 -22.71 -21.18 -17.07
N VAL A 100 -24.01 -20.90 -17.14
CA VAL A 100 -24.61 -20.12 -18.24
C VAL A 100 -24.26 -18.62 -18.18
N ASN A 101 -24.07 -18.05 -16.98
CA ASN A 101 -23.81 -16.61 -16.78
C ASN A 101 -22.73 -16.29 -15.72
N GLY A 102 -22.12 -17.30 -15.09
CA GLY A 102 -21.10 -17.07 -14.08
C GLY A 102 -19.72 -16.89 -14.71
N LYS A 103 -18.88 -16.04 -14.12
CA LYS A 103 -17.46 -15.99 -14.43
C LYS A 103 -16.68 -16.04 -13.13
N ARG A 104 -15.67 -16.91 -13.07
CA ARG A 104 -14.74 -17.02 -11.94
C ARG A 104 -13.40 -16.46 -12.36
N LEU A 105 -12.85 -15.59 -11.53
CA LEU A 105 -11.49 -15.09 -11.71
C LEU A 105 -10.51 -15.94 -10.92
N ARG A 106 -9.44 -16.37 -11.57
CA ARG A 106 -8.25 -16.95 -10.95
C ARG A 106 -7.05 -16.05 -11.21
N LYS A 107 -6.29 -15.75 -10.16
CA LYS A 107 -5.06 -14.99 -10.22
C LYS A 107 -3.86 -15.92 -10.08
N GLU A 108 -2.90 -15.83 -10.99
CA GLU A 108 -1.64 -16.57 -10.91
C GLU A 108 -0.47 -15.63 -11.04
N ILE A 109 0.50 -15.76 -10.15
CA ILE A 109 1.73 -14.97 -10.15
C ILE A 109 2.90 -15.89 -10.47
N LEU A 110 3.76 -15.48 -11.39
CA LEU A 110 4.99 -16.16 -11.74
C LEU A 110 6.16 -15.21 -11.49
N LEU A 111 7.14 -15.68 -10.73
CA LEU A 111 8.41 -15.01 -10.50
C LEU A 111 9.49 -15.84 -11.20
N ASP A 112 10.23 -15.20 -12.12
CA ASP A 112 11.28 -15.84 -12.93
C ASP A 112 10.78 -17.13 -13.62
N GLY A 113 9.52 -17.09 -14.08
CA GLY A 113 8.85 -18.21 -14.76
C GLY A 113 8.27 -19.28 -13.84
N VAL A 114 8.49 -19.20 -12.52
CA VAL A 114 7.98 -20.16 -11.53
C VAL A 114 6.74 -19.62 -10.86
N LYS A 115 5.65 -20.39 -10.83
CA LYS A 115 4.41 -20.01 -10.13
C LYS A 115 4.65 -19.90 -8.62
N ARG A 116 4.26 -18.77 -8.03
CA ARG A 116 4.41 -18.47 -6.60
C ARG A 116 3.08 -17.98 -6.02
N PRO A 117 2.80 -18.26 -4.73
CA PRO A 117 1.71 -17.59 -4.04
C PRO A 117 1.99 -16.10 -3.91
N VAL A 118 0.95 -15.27 -3.85
CA VAL A 118 1.06 -13.80 -3.74
C VAL A 118 1.93 -13.39 -2.55
N SER A 119 1.78 -14.08 -1.41
CA SER A 119 2.55 -13.80 -0.20
C SER A 119 4.05 -14.05 -0.31
N GLU A 120 4.48 -14.88 -1.27
CA GLU A 120 5.91 -15.09 -1.58
C GLU A 120 6.41 -14.15 -2.67
N ALA A 121 5.54 -13.70 -3.58
CA ALA A 121 5.94 -12.80 -4.66
C ALA A 121 6.02 -11.32 -4.22
N LEU A 122 5.32 -10.94 -3.14
CA LEU A 122 5.39 -9.59 -2.57
C LEU A 122 6.81 -9.25 -2.09
N GLY A 123 7.24 -8.02 -2.39
CA GLY A 123 8.57 -7.49 -2.04
C GLY A 123 9.69 -7.81 -3.03
N HIS A 124 9.41 -8.58 -4.09
CA HIS A 124 10.35 -8.79 -5.19
C HIS A 124 10.42 -7.59 -6.15
N PHE A 125 9.30 -6.90 -6.33
CA PHE A 125 9.23 -5.64 -7.06
C PHE A 125 8.59 -4.58 -6.16
N ASN A 126 9.26 -3.45 -5.98
CA ASN A 126 8.91 -2.42 -5.02
C ASN A 126 8.55 -1.14 -5.77
N ALA A 127 7.36 -0.60 -5.49
CA ALA A 127 6.91 0.64 -6.06
C ALA A 127 6.13 1.48 -5.05
N VAL A 128 6.32 2.79 -5.11
CA VAL A 128 5.51 3.76 -4.38
C VAL A 128 4.61 4.48 -5.37
N LEU A 129 3.31 4.38 -5.13
CA LEU A 129 2.30 5.07 -5.90
C LEU A 129 1.77 6.28 -5.13
N PHE A 130 1.60 7.38 -5.86
CA PHE A 130 0.89 8.57 -5.42
C PHE A 130 -0.20 8.90 -6.45
N VAL A 131 -1.46 8.81 -6.01
CA VAL A 131 -2.65 9.27 -6.75
C VAL A 131 -3.51 10.19 -5.88
N PRO A 132 -4.31 11.11 -6.46
CA PRO A 132 -5.22 12.00 -5.74
C PRO A 132 -6.11 11.33 -4.69
N GLN A 133 -6.65 10.15 -5.01
CA GLN A 133 -7.59 9.43 -4.14
C GLN A 133 -6.95 8.96 -2.82
N MET A 134 -5.61 8.98 -2.71
CA MET A 134 -4.91 8.62 -1.49
C MET A 134 -5.06 9.66 -0.37
N SER A 135 -5.75 10.79 -0.58
CA SER A 135 -6.18 11.68 0.53
C SER A 135 -6.97 10.91 1.60
N GLN A 136 -7.66 9.84 1.20
CA GLN A 136 -8.40 8.91 2.07
C GLN A 136 -7.51 8.19 3.09
N ILE A 137 -6.18 8.14 2.88
CA ILE A 137 -5.25 7.68 3.93
C ILE A 137 -5.32 8.62 5.14
N ILE A 138 -5.47 9.92 4.91
CA ILE A 138 -5.53 10.93 5.99
C ILE A 138 -6.96 11.05 6.53
N GLU A 139 -7.94 11.34 5.66
CA GLU A 139 -9.32 11.69 6.06
C GLU A 139 -10.30 10.49 6.13
N GLY A 140 -9.92 9.34 5.59
CA GLY A 140 -10.78 8.17 5.47
C GLY A 140 -10.92 7.37 6.76
N GLY A 141 -11.53 6.19 6.64
CA GLY A 141 -11.68 5.27 7.77
C GLY A 141 -10.39 4.54 8.16
N PRO A 142 -10.35 3.89 9.33
CA PRO A 142 -9.20 3.11 9.78
C PRO A 142 -8.75 2.01 8.79
N ASP A 143 -9.68 1.47 8.00
CA ASP A 143 -9.40 0.46 6.98
C ASP A 143 -8.46 0.96 5.88
N GLU A 144 -8.58 2.24 5.49
CA GLU A 144 -7.70 2.86 4.48
C GLU A 144 -6.26 2.91 4.98
N ARG A 145 -6.07 3.34 6.24
CA ARG A 145 -4.76 3.45 6.89
C ARG A 145 -4.12 2.10 7.15
N ARG A 146 -4.91 1.12 7.62
CA ARG A 146 -4.44 -0.26 7.77
C ARG A 146 -4.05 -0.87 6.43
N ARG A 147 -4.81 -0.61 5.37
CA ARG A 147 -4.49 -1.11 4.02
C ARG A 147 -3.20 -0.49 3.50
N TYR A 148 -3.05 0.82 3.62
CA TYR A 148 -1.81 1.53 3.29
C TYR A 148 -0.62 0.90 4.01
N LEU A 149 -0.67 0.82 5.35
CA LEU A 149 0.40 0.28 6.15
C LEU A 149 0.71 -1.19 5.82
N ASN A 150 -0.32 -2.01 5.62
CA ASN A 150 -0.15 -3.41 5.22
C ASN A 150 0.54 -3.55 3.86
N GLN A 151 0.19 -2.71 2.88
CA GLN A 151 0.80 -2.74 1.54
C GLN A 151 2.25 -2.28 1.57
N THR A 152 2.55 -1.19 2.28
CA THR A 152 3.92 -0.68 2.44
C THR A 152 4.80 -1.71 3.15
N LEU A 153 4.32 -2.29 4.26
CA LEU A 153 5.08 -3.29 5.01
C LEU A 153 5.27 -4.60 4.24
N ALA A 154 4.27 -5.05 3.50
CA ALA A 154 4.34 -6.29 2.72
C ALA A 154 5.39 -6.25 1.60
N GLN A 155 5.74 -5.06 1.09
CA GLN A 155 6.80 -4.90 0.08
C GLN A 155 8.22 -4.96 0.68
N ILE A 156 8.38 -4.67 1.97
CA ILE A 156 9.71 -4.51 2.58
C ILE A 156 10.03 -5.59 3.60
N ILE A 157 9.08 -5.95 4.46
CA ILE A 157 9.31 -6.88 5.57
C ILE A 157 9.07 -8.31 5.08
N PRO A 158 10.11 -9.16 5.05
CA PRO A 158 9.96 -10.57 4.69
C PRO A 158 8.94 -11.25 5.61
N ALA A 159 8.16 -12.17 5.05
CA ALA A 159 7.09 -12.90 5.76
C ALA A 159 5.93 -12.04 6.30
N TYR A 160 5.92 -10.71 6.16
CA TYR A 160 4.78 -9.88 6.60
C TYR A 160 3.48 -10.28 5.89
N ALA A 161 3.52 -10.39 4.56
CA ALA A 161 2.34 -10.76 3.77
C ALA A 161 1.79 -12.14 4.14
N ARG A 162 2.68 -13.12 4.35
CA ARG A 162 2.31 -14.47 4.78
C ARG A 162 1.69 -14.44 6.19
N THR A 163 2.34 -13.78 7.14
CA THR A 163 1.86 -13.62 8.52
C THR A 163 0.49 -12.93 8.55
N LEU A 164 0.30 -11.88 7.75
CA LEU A 164 -0.97 -11.17 7.62
C LEU A 164 -2.08 -12.07 7.06
N SER A 165 -1.79 -12.87 6.05
CA SER A 165 -2.75 -13.83 5.49
C SER A 165 -3.15 -14.91 6.49
N GLU A 166 -2.17 -15.49 7.19
CA GLU A 166 -2.40 -16.50 8.23
C GLU A 166 -3.21 -15.93 9.39
N TYR A 167 -2.90 -14.69 9.82
CA TYR A 167 -3.67 -13.96 10.83
C TYR A 167 -5.11 -13.69 10.40
N ALA A 168 -5.33 -13.20 9.18
CA ALA A 168 -6.67 -12.91 8.66
C ALA A 168 -7.52 -14.18 8.57
N GLN A 169 -6.94 -15.30 8.16
CA GLN A 169 -7.62 -16.60 8.15
C GLN A 169 -7.98 -17.04 9.58
N ALA A 170 -7.04 -16.94 10.52
CA ALA A 170 -7.30 -17.29 11.93
C ALA A 170 -8.41 -16.43 12.54
N ILE A 171 -8.42 -15.12 12.30
CA ILE A 171 -9.50 -14.22 12.74
C ILE A 171 -10.83 -14.60 12.12
N SER A 172 -10.88 -14.93 10.83
CA SER A 172 -12.11 -15.37 10.16
C SER A 172 -12.69 -16.64 10.79
N GLN A 173 -11.84 -17.64 11.06
CA GLN A 173 -12.25 -18.90 11.68
C GLN A 173 -12.68 -18.69 13.14
N ARG A 174 -11.92 -17.88 13.88
CA ARG A 174 -12.25 -17.50 15.26
C ARG A 174 -13.60 -16.78 15.34
N ASN A 175 -13.86 -15.81 14.47
CA ASN A 175 -15.13 -15.08 14.44
C ASN A 175 -16.31 -15.99 14.06
N ALA A 176 -16.11 -16.95 13.14
CA ALA A 176 -17.12 -17.95 12.83
C ALA A 176 -17.46 -18.81 14.06
N LEU A 177 -16.45 -19.24 14.82
CA LEU A 177 -16.63 -19.98 16.06
C LEU A 177 -17.29 -19.15 17.16
N LEU A 178 -16.89 -17.88 17.35
CA LEU A 178 -17.53 -16.97 18.30
C LEU A 178 -19.02 -16.79 17.99
N LYS A 179 -19.37 -16.61 16.71
CA LYS A 179 -20.76 -16.50 16.28
C LYS A 179 -21.55 -17.79 16.57
N GLN A 180 -20.95 -18.96 16.30
CA GLN A 180 -21.56 -20.24 16.64
C GLN A 180 -21.79 -20.40 18.15
N LEU A 181 -20.81 -20.04 18.98
CA LEU A 181 -20.91 -20.11 20.44
C LEU A 181 -21.97 -19.15 20.98
N ASN A 182 -22.12 -17.96 20.38
CA ASN A 182 -23.18 -17.01 20.71
C ASN A 182 -24.57 -17.58 20.41
N GLU A 183 -24.76 -18.11 19.20
CA GLU A 183 -26.08 -18.55 18.71
C GLU A 183 -26.53 -19.89 19.31
N ARG A 184 -25.60 -20.81 19.55
CA ARG A 184 -25.91 -22.22 19.87
C ARG A 184 -25.31 -22.70 21.19
N GLY A 185 -24.51 -21.87 21.87
CA GLY A 185 -23.67 -22.32 22.95
C GLY A 185 -22.59 -23.31 22.48
N GLY A 186 -21.91 -23.95 23.42
CA GLY A 186 -20.83 -24.90 23.15
C GLY A 186 -19.71 -24.76 24.16
N ASN A 187 -18.61 -25.48 23.95
CA ASN A 187 -17.42 -25.36 24.80
C ASN A 187 -16.54 -24.18 24.32
N PRO A 188 -16.38 -23.11 25.11
CA PRO A 188 -15.50 -21.98 24.77
C PRO A 188 -14.03 -22.36 24.63
N ASP A 189 -13.57 -23.48 25.19
CA ASP A 189 -12.16 -23.91 25.13
C ASP A 189 -11.70 -24.23 23.70
N GLN A 190 -12.64 -24.46 22.78
CA GLN A 190 -12.36 -24.61 21.35
C GLN A 190 -11.71 -23.36 20.74
N LEU A 191 -11.86 -22.19 21.37
CA LEU A 191 -11.20 -20.95 20.95
C LEU A 191 -9.69 -20.99 21.19
N ALA A 192 -9.18 -21.81 22.12
CA ALA A 192 -7.77 -21.79 22.53
C ALA A 192 -6.79 -22.03 21.37
N PHE A 193 -7.13 -22.95 20.45
CA PHE A 193 -6.34 -23.22 19.26
C PHE A 193 -6.18 -21.97 18.36
N TRP A 194 -7.29 -21.23 18.16
CA TRP A 194 -7.27 -20.00 17.38
C TRP A 194 -6.63 -18.85 18.15
N ASP A 195 -6.82 -18.78 19.46
CA ASP A 195 -6.20 -17.78 20.34
C ASP A 195 -4.66 -17.85 20.23
N GLU A 196 -4.06 -19.04 20.22
CA GLU A 196 -2.60 -19.22 20.02
C GLU A 196 -2.13 -18.66 18.66
N THR A 197 -2.84 -19.00 17.58
CA THR A 197 -2.46 -18.54 16.23
C THR A 197 -2.65 -17.02 16.09
N VAL A 198 -3.76 -16.48 16.59
CA VAL A 198 -4.07 -15.05 16.56
C VAL A 198 -3.06 -14.26 17.36
N THR A 199 -2.66 -14.74 18.54
CA THR A 199 -1.70 -14.04 19.40
C THR A 199 -0.30 -14.09 18.83
N ASP A 200 0.16 -15.25 18.35
CA ASP A 200 1.49 -15.37 17.75
C ASP A 200 1.65 -14.50 16.49
N ARG A 201 0.71 -14.62 15.53
CA ARG A 201 0.77 -13.84 14.29
C ARG A 201 0.46 -12.37 14.53
N GLY A 202 -0.49 -12.07 15.41
CA GLY A 202 -0.88 -10.70 15.74
C GLY A 202 0.23 -9.93 16.44
N ALA A 203 0.96 -10.55 17.37
CA ALA A 203 2.08 -9.92 18.06
C ALA A 203 3.20 -9.51 17.10
N ARG A 204 3.54 -10.37 16.12
CA ARG A 204 4.52 -10.04 15.06
C ARG A 204 4.08 -8.84 14.23
N LEU A 205 2.81 -8.81 13.82
CA LEU A 205 2.25 -7.69 13.06
C LEU A 205 2.28 -6.38 13.86
N ILE A 206 1.89 -6.42 15.15
CA ILE A 206 1.95 -5.26 16.04
C ILE A 206 3.39 -4.74 16.15
N LEU A 207 4.36 -5.62 16.42
CA LEU A 207 5.77 -5.24 16.54
C LEU A 207 6.30 -4.57 15.27
N TRP A 208 6.06 -5.18 14.10
CA TRP A 208 6.50 -4.61 12.83
C TRP A 208 5.84 -3.25 12.53
N ARG A 209 4.57 -3.08 12.89
CA ARG A 209 3.87 -1.79 12.73
C ARG A 209 4.44 -0.72 13.64
N ILE A 210 4.70 -1.03 14.91
CA ILE A 210 5.32 -0.10 15.86
C ILE A 210 6.66 0.39 15.30
N GLN A 211 7.52 -0.53 14.89
CA GLN A 211 8.85 -0.21 14.37
C GLN A 211 8.78 0.63 13.09
N ALA A 212 7.94 0.21 12.14
CA ALA A 212 7.82 0.91 10.87
C ALA A 212 7.16 2.29 11.00
N ILE A 213 6.13 2.45 11.84
CA ILE A 213 5.49 3.74 12.05
C ILE A 213 6.47 4.71 12.72
N HIS A 214 7.28 4.26 13.67
CA HIS A 214 8.32 5.09 14.29
C HIS A 214 9.36 5.59 13.26
N GLU A 215 9.84 4.69 12.39
CA GLU A 215 10.78 5.04 11.32
C GLU A 215 10.16 5.97 10.28
N LEU A 216 8.91 5.68 9.86
CA LEU A 216 8.15 6.52 8.94
C LEU A 216 7.87 7.90 9.54
N GLU A 217 7.55 8.01 10.82
CA GLU A 217 7.34 9.30 11.49
C GLU A 217 8.60 10.14 11.42
N THR A 218 9.75 9.56 11.75
CA THR A 218 11.03 10.28 11.74
C THR A 218 11.33 10.86 10.36
N LEU A 219 11.10 10.08 9.30
CA LEU A 219 11.29 10.53 7.92
C LEU A 219 10.22 11.53 7.48
N ALA A 220 8.95 11.26 7.79
CA ALA A 220 7.82 12.10 7.40
C ALA A 220 7.86 13.45 8.10
N ALA A 221 8.23 13.51 9.38
CA ALA A 221 8.39 14.76 10.12
C ALA A 221 9.46 15.65 9.49
N ARG A 222 10.61 15.07 9.09
CA ARG A 222 11.67 15.80 8.39
C ARG A 222 11.19 16.35 7.05
N VAL A 223 10.62 15.50 6.20
CA VAL A 223 10.12 15.92 4.88
C VAL A 223 9.02 16.97 5.02
N HIS A 224 8.12 16.79 5.98
CA HIS A 224 7.03 17.73 6.23
C HIS A 224 7.54 19.09 6.70
N HIS A 225 8.54 19.11 7.58
CA HIS A 225 9.19 20.34 8.02
C HIS A 225 9.82 21.11 6.84
N GLU A 226 10.46 20.40 5.91
CA GLU A 226 11.02 20.99 4.68
C GLU A 226 9.90 21.56 3.79
N LEU A 227 8.86 20.77 3.47
CA LEU A 227 7.75 21.20 2.60
C LEU A 227 6.90 22.34 3.17
N THR A 228 6.82 22.43 4.50
CA THR A 228 6.08 23.49 5.19
C THR A 228 6.96 24.66 5.62
N HIS A 229 8.27 24.64 5.29
CA HIS A 229 9.24 25.67 5.66
C HIS A 229 9.28 25.91 7.18
N GLY A 230 9.12 24.83 7.94
CA GLY A 230 9.14 24.81 9.39
C GLY A 230 7.87 25.28 10.10
N ASN A 231 6.78 25.54 9.36
CA ASN A 231 5.53 26.00 9.95
C ASN A 231 4.71 24.89 10.63
N GLU A 232 4.92 23.62 10.24
CA GLU A 232 4.18 22.49 10.79
C GLU A 232 5.11 21.34 11.18
N VAL A 233 4.71 20.62 12.23
CA VAL A 233 5.33 19.37 12.66
C VAL A 233 4.31 18.24 12.51
N LEU A 234 4.63 17.28 11.64
CA LEU A 234 3.81 16.09 11.42
C LEU A 234 4.18 14.98 12.40
N ARG A 235 3.17 14.34 12.99
CA ARG A 235 3.28 13.17 13.88
C ARG A 235 2.37 12.05 13.42
N LEU A 236 2.80 10.80 13.61
CA LEU A 236 2.07 9.60 13.22
C LEU A 236 1.66 8.85 14.51
N ALA A 237 0.47 9.15 15.01
CA ALA A 237 -0.04 8.58 16.24
C ALA A 237 -0.62 7.18 16.01
N TYR A 238 0.17 6.14 16.29
CA TYR A 238 -0.30 4.75 16.29
C TYR A 238 -1.12 4.45 17.55
N GLN A 239 -2.32 3.90 17.34
CA GLN A 239 -3.30 3.56 18.36
C GLN A 239 -3.65 2.06 18.21
N PRO A 240 -2.86 1.16 18.80
CA PRO A 240 -3.12 -0.27 18.70
C PRO A 240 -4.38 -0.65 19.48
N ALA A 241 -5.18 -1.58 18.95
CA ALA A 241 -6.39 -2.05 19.64
C ALA A 241 -6.07 -2.87 20.90
N TYR A 242 -4.88 -3.48 20.92
CA TYR A 242 -4.25 -4.01 22.12
C TYR A 242 -2.98 -3.20 22.37
N ASP A 243 -2.98 -2.34 23.38
CA ASP A 243 -1.77 -1.61 23.77
C ASP A 243 -0.90 -2.49 24.69
N PRO A 244 0.31 -2.87 24.26
CA PRO A 244 1.24 -3.63 25.10
C PRO A 244 1.83 -2.81 26.25
N LEU A 245 1.70 -1.49 26.24
CA LEU A 245 2.13 -0.66 27.36
C LEU A 245 1.11 -0.73 28.51
N PRO A 246 1.57 -0.83 29.77
CA PRO A 246 0.66 -0.81 30.91
C PRO A 246 -0.06 0.54 30.98
N ASN A 247 -1.39 0.53 31.09
CA ASN A 247 -2.14 1.73 31.49
C ASN A 247 -1.69 2.11 32.90
N PRO A 248 -1.11 3.31 33.14
CA PRO A 248 -0.80 3.74 34.50
C PRO A 248 -2.10 3.95 35.27
N GLN A 249 -2.57 2.89 35.92
CA GLN A 249 -3.66 2.99 36.89
C GLN A 249 -3.18 3.93 38.01
N ASN A 250 -3.90 5.04 38.20
CA ASN A 250 -3.71 6.05 39.26
C ASN A 250 -2.81 7.27 38.98
N GLN A 251 -2.45 7.57 37.72
CA GLN A 251 -1.94 8.90 37.39
C GLN A 251 -3.03 9.70 36.70
N TYR A 252 -3.36 10.88 37.24
CA TYR A 252 -3.98 11.95 36.47
C TYR A 252 -3.00 12.29 35.35
N ALA A 253 -3.06 11.54 34.24
CA ALA A 253 -2.23 11.79 33.10
C ALA A 253 -2.60 13.19 32.59
N LEU A 254 -1.73 14.17 32.86
CA LEU A 254 -1.64 15.33 31.99
C LEU A 254 -1.58 14.75 30.58
N LYS A 255 -2.58 15.05 29.74
CA LYS A 255 -2.58 14.70 28.33
C LYS A 255 -1.41 15.45 27.69
N MET A 256 -0.21 14.93 27.86
CA MET A 256 0.95 15.36 27.10
C MET A 256 0.73 14.84 25.69
N ASP A 257 0.78 15.73 24.70
CA ASP A 257 0.74 15.40 23.27
C ASP A 257 2.03 14.66 22.81
N THR A 258 2.63 13.86 23.68
CA THR A 258 3.80 13.06 23.40
C THR A 258 3.35 11.72 22.86
N VAL A 259 3.75 11.41 21.62
CA VAL A 259 3.61 10.07 21.04
C VAL A 259 4.31 9.07 21.97
N THR A 260 3.58 8.08 22.45
CA THR A 260 4.13 7.06 23.33
C THR A 260 5.09 6.17 22.54
N ASP A 261 6.36 6.19 22.91
CA ASP A 261 7.37 5.34 22.27
C ASP A 261 7.15 3.88 22.70
N ARG A 262 6.90 3.03 21.70
CA ARG A 262 6.69 1.59 21.84
C ARG A 262 7.84 0.77 21.22
N SER A 263 8.86 1.44 20.68
CA SER A 263 9.92 0.81 19.88
C SER A 263 10.78 -0.20 20.65
N GLY A 264 10.87 -0.05 21.97
CA GLY A 264 11.64 -0.93 22.86
C GLY A 264 10.93 -2.22 23.30
N LEU A 265 9.75 -2.53 22.78
CA LEU A 265 8.98 -3.71 23.19
C LEU A 265 9.48 -5.00 22.54
N GLU A 266 9.50 -6.07 23.31
CA GLU A 266 9.90 -7.40 22.84
C GLU A 266 8.70 -8.23 22.37
N LEU A 267 8.94 -9.09 21.37
CA LEU A 267 7.88 -9.90 20.76
C LEU A 267 7.15 -10.78 21.79
N ASP A 268 7.89 -11.42 22.69
CA ASP A 268 7.33 -12.34 23.68
C ASP A 268 6.43 -11.59 24.68
N SER A 269 6.85 -10.39 25.12
CA SER A 269 6.00 -9.55 25.99
C SER A 269 4.69 -9.13 25.31
N ILE A 270 4.74 -8.79 24.02
CA ILE A 270 3.53 -8.44 23.25
C ILE A 270 2.64 -9.67 23.12
N LYS A 271 3.21 -10.84 22.83
CA LYS A 271 2.47 -12.09 22.64
C LYS A 271 1.79 -12.54 23.93
N GLU A 272 2.51 -12.58 25.05
CA GLU A 272 1.98 -12.99 26.36
C GLU A 272 0.86 -12.05 26.80
N GLY A 273 1.10 -10.74 26.81
CA GLY A 273 0.10 -9.77 27.23
C GLY A 273 -1.12 -9.76 26.30
N PHE A 274 -0.93 -9.97 24.99
CA PHE A 274 -2.03 -10.07 24.03
C PHE A 274 -2.88 -11.32 24.32
N ALA A 275 -2.25 -12.46 24.61
CA ALA A 275 -2.96 -13.69 24.96
C ALA A 275 -3.73 -13.56 26.28
N THR A 276 -3.15 -12.94 27.30
CA THR A 276 -3.83 -12.63 28.56
C THR A 276 -5.06 -11.76 28.32
N ARG A 277 -4.91 -10.69 27.52
CA ARG A 277 -6.03 -9.78 27.23
C ARG A 277 -7.13 -10.45 26.41
N LEU A 278 -6.77 -11.27 25.43
CA LEU A 278 -7.72 -12.01 24.61
C LEU A 278 -8.55 -12.99 25.45
N THR A 279 -7.89 -13.67 26.40
CA THR A 279 -8.58 -14.56 27.36
C THR A 279 -9.54 -13.79 28.27
N ALA A 280 -9.13 -12.62 28.77
CA ALA A 280 -9.96 -11.78 29.63
C ALA A 280 -11.23 -11.26 28.93
N LEU A 281 -11.16 -11.02 27.61
CA LEU A 281 -12.28 -10.53 26.80
C LEU A 281 -13.18 -11.65 26.24
N ARG A 282 -12.84 -12.92 26.47
CA ARG A 282 -13.49 -14.07 25.83
C ARG A 282 -15.02 -14.06 25.97
N GLN A 283 -15.55 -13.80 27.16
CA GLN A 283 -16.99 -13.79 27.39
C GLN A 283 -17.69 -12.66 26.62
N GLU A 284 -17.09 -11.47 26.58
CA GLU A 284 -17.59 -10.33 25.82
C GLU A 284 -17.56 -10.60 24.32
N GLU A 285 -16.47 -11.19 23.81
CA GLU A 285 -16.32 -11.53 22.40
C GLU A 285 -17.29 -12.63 21.95
N ILE A 286 -17.58 -13.62 22.81
CA ILE A 286 -18.62 -14.62 22.56
C ILE A 286 -19.98 -13.93 22.45
N ALA A 287 -20.35 -13.09 23.42
CA ALA A 287 -21.63 -12.37 23.40
C ALA A 287 -21.78 -11.47 22.16
N ARG A 288 -20.67 -10.93 21.62
CA ARG A 288 -20.67 -10.11 20.40
C ARG A 288 -20.53 -10.92 19.10
N GLY A 289 -20.09 -12.17 19.16
CA GLY A 289 -19.79 -12.99 17.99
C GLY A 289 -18.60 -12.49 17.16
N VAL A 290 -17.70 -11.68 17.72
CA VAL A 290 -16.57 -11.08 16.99
C VAL A 290 -15.39 -10.78 17.91
N THR A 291 -14.17 -10.99 17.38
CA THR A 291 -12.92 -10.60 18.04
C THR A 291 -12.82 -9.07 18.12
N THR A 292 -12.53 -8.52 19.30
CA THR A 292 -12.56 -7.08 19.60
C THR A 292 -11.20 -6.41 19.70
N ILE A 293 -10.12 -7.19 19.76
CA ILE A 293 -8.75 -6.68 19.87
C ILE A 293 -7.77 -7.33 18.88
N GLY A 294 -6.67 -6.62 18.58
CA GLY A 294 -5.59 -7.09 17.70
C GLY A 294 -5.44 -6.23 16.43
N PRO A 295 -4.42 -6.52 15.59
CA PRO A 295 -4.00 -5.63 14.52
C PRO A 295 -5.03 -5.35 13.43
N HIS A 296 -6.07 -6.17 13.29
CA HIS A 296 -7.18 -5.89 12.38
C HIS A 296 -8.06 -4.70 12.83
N ARG A 297 -7.89 -4.21 14.07
CA ARG A 297 -8.64 -3.08 14.63
C ARG A 297 -7.77 -1.88 15.01
N ASP A 298 -6.46 -1.94 14.78
CA ASP A 298 -5.56 -0.81 15.06
C ASP A 298 -5.94 0.43 14.26
N GLU A 299 -5.55 1.57 14.79
CA GLU A 299 -5.71 2.87 14.18
C GLU A 299 -4.35 3.57 14.04
N LEU A 300 -4.24 4.43 13.02
CA LEU A 300 -3.13 5.35 12.81
C LEU A 300 -3.75 6.74 12.63
N ARG A 301 -3.23 7.76 13.30
CA ARG A 301 -3.69 9.15 13.12
C ARG A 301 -2.54 10.05 12.71
N PHE A 302 -2.86 11.09 11.96
CA PHE A 302 -1.89 12.05 11.47
C PHE A 302 -2.16 13.38 12.15
N LEU A 303 -1.21 13.85 12.95
CA LEU A 303 -1.35 15.09 13.70
C LEU A 303 -0.38 16.12 13.12
N ALA A 304 -0.87 17.32 12.80
CA ALA A 304 -0.01 18.47 12.51
C ALA A 304 -0.19 19.49 13.64
N ASN A 305 0.91 19.87 14.30
CA ASN A 305 0.86 20.81 15.43
C ASN A 305 -0.20 20.43 16.49
N SER A 306 -0.26 19.13 16.84
CA SER A 306 -1.24 18.50 17.74
C SER A 306 -2.70 18.47 17.24
N ILE A 307 -2.99 18.91 16.02
CA ILE A 307 -4.34 18.87 15.43
C ILE A 307 -4.48 17.62 14.57
N ASP A 308 -5.54 16.83 14.78
CA ASP A 308 -5.86 15.68 13.92
C ASP A 308 -6.25 16.16 12.52
N LEU A 309 -5.41 15.82 11.54
CA LEU A 309 -5.60 16.22 10.15
C LEU A 309 -6.79 15.54 9.48
N GLY A 310 -7.19 14.36 9.95
CA GLY A 310 -8.34 13.64 9.41
C GLY A 310 -9.66 14.33 9.77
N ASP A 311 -9.74 14.89 10.98
CA ASP A 311 -10.98 15.51 11.49
C ASP A 311 -11.03 17.03 11.25
N TYR A 312 -9.89 17.71 11.32
CA TYR A 312 -9.82 19.19 11.31
C TYR A 312 -8.87 19.76 10.25
N GLY A 313 -8.12 18.92 9.54
CA GLY A 313 -7.13 19.37 8.56
C GLY A 313 -7.78 20.08 7.38
N SER A 314 -7.16 21.18 6.92
CA SER A 314 -7.53 21.75 5.63
C SER A 314 -7.11 20.84 4.47
N ARG A 315 -7.74 20.96 3.30
CA ARG A 315 -7.35 20.19 2.10
C ARG A 315 -5.87 20.37 1.74
N GLY A 316 -5.32 21.57 1.91
CA GLY A 316 -3.90 21.84 1.67
C GLY A 316 -2.98 21.14 2.65
N GLN A 317 -3.34 21.12 3.93
CA GLN A 317 -2.59 20.38 4.96
C GLN A 317 -2.63 18.88 4.73
N MET A 318 -3.81 18.32 4.43
CA MET A 318 -3.95 16.90 4.10
C MET A 318 -3.08 16.48 2.91
N ARG A 319 -3.08 17.27 1.82
CA ARG A 319 -2.21 17.02 0.65
C ARG A 319 -0.73 17.08 1.00
N THR A 320 -0.33 18.03 1.83
CA THR A 320 1.07 18.19 2.25
C THR A 320 1.51 17.05 3.14
N ALA A 321 0.68 16.64 4.10
CA ALA A 321 0.93 15.49 4.96
C ALA A 321 1.00 14.20 4.15
N LEU A 322 0.09 14.00 3.19
CA LEU A 322 0.14 12.85 2.29
C LEU A 322 1.41 12.82 1.43
N LEU A 323 1.79 13.95 0.82
CA LEU A 323 3.04 14.06 0.07
C LEU A 323 4.24 13.74 0.97
N SER A 324 4.27 14.29 2.19
CA SER A 324 5.34 14.02 3.16
C SER A 324 5.42 12.54 3.53
N LEU A 325 4.28 11.90 3.76
CA LEU A 325 4.15 10.47 4.05
C LEU A 325 4.64 9.61 2.88
N LYS A 326 4.31 9.97 1.64
CA LYS A 326 4.71 9.23 0.44
C LYS A 326 6.20 9.35 0.12
N LEU A 327 6.77 10.54 0.31
CA LEU A 327 8.21 10.72 0.18
C LEU A 327 8.97 9.98 1.30
N ALA A 328 8.45 10.02 2.53
CA ALA A 328 8.98 9.23 3.65
C ALA A 328 8.88 7.71 3.39
N GLU A 329 7.80 7.24 2.77
CA GLU A 329 7.65 5.86 2.33
C GLU A 329 8.77 5.47 1.34
N VAL A 330 9.06 6.31 0.33
CA VAL A 330 10.17 6.06 -0.60
C VAL A 330 11.51 5.96 0.13
N ASP A 331 11.81 6.93 0.99
CA ASP A 331 13.06 6.95 1.78
C ASP A 331 13.16 5.72 2.71
N TRP A 332 12.06 5.34 3.35
CA TRP A 332 11.99 4.19 4.25
C TRP A 332 12.25 2.88 3.50
N MET A 333 11.58 2.68 2.36
CA MET A 333 11.77 1.53 1.49
C MET A 333 13.22 1.43 1.00
N LYS A 334 13.81 2.57 0.62
CA LYS A 334 15.21 2.65 0.19
C LYS A 334 16.17 2.29 1.33
N ASN A 335 15.98 2.84 2.52
CA ASN A 335 16.83 2.58 3.68
C ASN A 335 16.79 1.11 4.11
N ARG A 336 15.62 0.47 4.05
CA ARG A 336 15.44 -0.94 4.43
C ARG A 336 15.91 -1.92 3.37
N SER A 337 15.67 -1.65 2.09
CA SER A 337 15.99 -2.58 0.99
C SER A 337 17.37 -2.37 0.37
N GLY A 338 17.97 -1.18 0.56
CA GLY A 338 19.21 -0.75 -0.08
C GLY A 338 19.02 -0.25 -1.53
N GLU A 339 17.79 -0.24 -2.05
CA GLU A 339 17.49 0.15 -3.42
C GLU A 339 16.31 1.12 -3.48
N TRP A 340 16.33 2.06 -4.44
CA TRP A 340 15.16 2.90 -4.70
C TRP A 340 13.99 2.05 -5.20
N PRO A 341 12.76 2.24 -4.68
CA PRO A 341 11.55 1.73 -5.32
C PRO A 341 11.25 2.52 -6.61
N VAL A 342 10.48 1.94 -7.51
CA VAL A 342 9.95 2.67 -8.67
C VAL A 342 8.89 3.66 -8.18
N ILE A 343 9.01 4.93 -8.53
CA ILE A 343 8.07 5.97 -8.09
C ILE A 343 7.03 6.21 -9.19
N LEU A 344 5.75 6.15 -8.84
CA LEU A 344 4.61 6.31 -9.75
C LEU A 344 3.75 7.50 -9.29
N LEU A 345 3.56 8.50 -10.13
CA LEU A 345 2.76 9.69 -9.82
C LEU A 345 1.65 9.85 -10.86
N ASP A 346 0.39 9.73 -10.44
CA ASP A 346 -0.75 9.88 -11.32
C ASP A 346 -1.44 11.24 -11.11
N GLU A 347 -1.29 12.17 -12.05
CA GLU A 347 -1.91 13.50 -12.03
C GLU A 347 -1.67 14.34 -10.76
N VAL A 348 -0.67 13.98 -9.95
CA VAL A 348 -0.36 14.62 -8.66
C VAL A 348 0.06 16.09 -8.82
N MET A 349 0.74 16.43 -9.91
CA MET A 349 1.30 17.77 -10.11
C MET A 349 0.21 18.85 -10.14
N ALA A 350 -0.98 18.55 -10.67
CA ALA A 350 -2.08 19.51 -10.75
C ALA A 350 -2.67 19.86 -9.37
N GLU A 351 -2.43 19.04 -8.35
CA GLU A 351 -2.96 19.25 -7.00
C GLU A 351 -2.04 20.08 -6.09
N LEU A 352 -0.81 20.32 -6.55
CA LEU A 352 0.25 20.96 -5.79
C LEU A 352 0.42 22.43 -6.22
N ASP A 353 0.63 23.29 -5.23
CA ASP A 353 1.04 24.67 -5.49
C ASP A 353 2.45 24.72 -6.14
N PRO A 354 2.82 25.85 -6.77
CA PRO A 354 4.08 25.96 -7.51
C PRO A 354 5.33 25.60 -6.69
N GLN A 355 5.36 25.95 -5.40
CA GLN A 355 6.51 25.68 -4.55
C GLN A 355 6.66 24.18 -4.30
N ARG A 356 5.57 23.52 -3.87
CA ARG A 356 5.59 22.06 -3.62
C ARG A 356 5.87 21.25 -4.88
N ARG A 357 5.42 21.72 -6.06
CA ARG A 357 5.80 21.12 -7.35
C ARG A 357 7.31 21.17 -7.55
N SER A 358 7.93 22.32 -7.31
CA SER A 358 9.39 22.47 -7.44
C SER A 358 10.12 21.51 -6.51
N ASP A 359 9.74 21.44 -5.23
CA ASP A 359 10.38 20.59 -4.23
C ASP A 359 10.27 19.10 -4.60
N LEU A 360 9.09 18.67 -5.09
CA LEU A 360 8.87 17.31 -5.58
C LEU A 360 9.75 16.98 -6.79
N LEU A 361 9.89 17.89 -7.76
CA LEU A 361 10.75 17.65 -8.93
C LEU A 361 12.22 17.52 -8.53
N VAL A 362 12.70 18.33 -7.58
CA VAL A 362 14.05 18.21 -7.01
C VAL A 362 14.26 16.86 -6.35
N TYR A 363 13.25 16.35 -5.63
CA TYR A 363 13.30 15.02 -5.04
C TYR A 363 13.36 13.92 -6.12
N LEU A 364 12.50 14.00 -7.14
CA LEU A 364 12.42 13.00 -8.21
C LEU A 364 13.71 12.90 -9.03
N ASN A 365 14.45 14.01 -9.20
CA ASN A 365 15.76 14.02 -9.86
C ASN A 365 16.82 13.16 -9.13
N LYS A 366 16.63 12.90 -7.83
CA LYS A 366 17.53 12.03 -7.03
C LYS A 366 17.14 10.55 -7.13
N SER A 367 15.91 10.25 -7.57
CA SER A 367 15.39 8.89 -7.65
C SER A 367 16.01 8.11 -8.82
N GLU A 368 16.04 6.78 -8.72
CA GLU A 368 16.58 5.96 -9.81
C GLU A 368 15.66 5.90 -11.03
N GLN A 369 14.35 5.87 -10.81
CA GLN A 369 13.33 5.80 -11.87
C GLN A 369 11.98 6.29 -11.35
N SER A 370 11.32 7.15 -12.14
CA SER A 370 9.97 7.62 -11.86
C SER A 370 9.11 7.63 -13.13
N LEU A 371 7.81 7.34 -12.99
CA LEU A 371 6.84 7.46 -14.07
C LEU A 371 5.71 8.36 -13.61
N LEU A 372 5.44 9.40 -14.39
CA LEU A 372 4.47 10.42 -14.06
C LEU A 372 3.44 10.53 -15.18
N THR A 373 2.19 10.77 -14.81
CA THR A 373 1.14 11.12 -15.78
C THR A 373 0.81 12.60 -15.66
N THR A 374 0.51 13.21 -16.80
CA THR A 374 -0.01 14.57 -16.84
C THR A 374 -0.88 14.79 -18.08
N THR A 375 -1.77 15.77 -17.98
CA THR A 375 -2.47 16.37 -19.14
C THR A 375 -1.74 17.61 -19.65
N ASP A 376 -0.92 18.24 -18.82
CA ASP A 376 -0.24 19.50 -19.11
C ASP A 376 1.26 19.43 -18.74
N LEU A 377 2.11 19.67 -19.73
CA LEU A 377 3.57 19.71 -19.56
C LEU A 377 4.05 21.00 -18.88
N GLN A 378 3.24 22.07 -18.86
CA GLN A 378 3.60 23.33 -18.20
C GLN A 378 3.65 23.21 -16.67
N LEU A 379 3.14 22.12 -16.11
CA LEU A 379 3.26 21.80 -14.70
C LEU A 379 4.69 21.42 -14.28
N PHE A 380 5.57 21.16 -15.24
CA PHE A 380 6.95 20.73 -15.04
C PHE A 380 7.93 21.83 -15.42
N THR A 381 9.06 21.90 -14.73
CA THR A 381 10.14 22.81 -15.09
C THR A 381 10.78 22.39 -16.42
N ALA A 382 11.26 23.36 -17.19
CA ALA A 382 11.94 23.08 -18.47
C ALA A 382 13.16 22.17 -18.28
N GLU A 383 13.87 22.31 -17.16
CA GLU A 383 14.99 21.44 -16.78
C GLU A 383 14.55 19.98 -16.62
N PHE A 384 13.45 19.73 -15.89
CA PHE A 384 12.95 18.38 -15.68
C PHE A 384 12.45 17.77 -16.99
N SER A 385 11.66 18.52 -17.77
CA SER A 385 11.13 18.07 -19.06
C SER A 385 12.23 17.78 -20.08
N GLY A 386 13.35 18.51 -20.05
CA GLY A 386 14.50 18.24 -20.92
C GLY A 386 15.31 16.99 -20.54
N GLN A 387 15.25 16.55 -19.28
CA GLN A 387 15.94 15.34 -18.82
C GLN A 387 15.05 14.09 -18.87
N ALA A 388 13.73 14.27 -18.78
CA ALA A 388 12.74 13.21 -18.80
C ALA A 388 12.46 12.71 -20.23
N THR A 389 12.07 11.44 -20.35
CA THR A 389 11.57 10.90 -21.62
C THR A 389 10.06 11.15 -21.70
N ILE A 390 9.61 11.79 -22.78
CA ILE A 390 8.20 12.14 -22.97
C ILE A 390 7.52 11.09 -23.86
N TRP A 391 6.44 10.51 -23.34
CA TRP A 391 5.62 9.52 -24.02
C TRP A 391 4.21 10.05 -24.22
N GLU A 392 3.75 10.07 -25.48
CA GLU A 392 2.37 10.42 -25.80
C GLU A 392 1.48 9.18 -25.68
N VAL A 393 0.39 9.30 -24.93
CA VAL A 393 -0.60 8.25 -24.74
C VAL A 393 -1.88 8.63 -25.46
N LYS A 394 -2.24 7.89 -26.51
CA LYS A 394 -3.44 8.14 -27.31
C LYS A 394 -4.11 6.84 -27.73
N ASN A 395 -5.40 6.72 -27.47
CA ASN A 395 -6.25 5.57 -27.75
C ASN A 395 -5.67 4.24 -27.26
N GLY A 396 -5.05 4.21 -26.07
CA GLY A 396 -4.41 3.01 -25.54
C GLY A 396 -3.13 2.59 -26.30
N ALA A 397 -2.50 3.50 -27.05
CA ALA A 397 -1.15 3.35 -27.58
C ALA A 397 -0.21 4.32 -26.86
N VAL A 398 1.01 3.86 -26.57
CA VAL A 398 2.09 4.67 -26.00
C VAL A 398 3.16 4.85 -27.06
N LYS A 399 3.50 6.08 -27.39
CA LYS A 399 4.57 6.42 -28.34
C LYS A 399 5.61 7.28 -27.65
N GLY A 400 6.86 6.82 -27.62
CA GLY A 400 7.96 7.63 -27.12
C GLY A 400 8.43 8.64 -28.15
N GLN A 401 8.64 9.89 -27.73
CA GLN A 401 9.51 10.80 -28.46
C GLN A 401 10.95 10.47 -28.04
N SER A 402 11.78 10.04 -28.99
CA SER A 402 13.21 9.91 -28.75
C SER A 402 13.78 11.31 -28.54
N THR A 403 14.27 11.59 -27.34
CA THR A 403 15.18 12.70 -27.11
C THR A 403 16.54 12.27 -27.68
N ASP A 404 16.87 12.78 -28.87
CA ASP A 404 18.20 12.68 -29.47
C ASP A 404 19.26 13.41 -28.62
#